data_AF-A0A2N0QK36-F1
#
_entry.id   AF-A0A2N0QK36-F1
#
_cell.length_a   1.000
_cell.length_b   1.000
_cell.length_c   1.000
_cell.angle_alpha   90.00
_cell.angle_beta   90.00
_cell.angle_gamma   90.00
#
_symmetry.space_group_name_H-M   'P 1'
#
loop_
_entity.id
_entity.type
_entity.pdbx_description
1 polymer ?
#
loop_
_entity_poly.entity_id
_entity_poly.type
_entity_poly.pdbx_seq_one_letter_code
_entity_poly.pdbx_strand_id
1 'polypeptide(L)'
;MKSIEYIVEFEATIKGVKYLLEQEGHQLDKSIITNIGTGTSIHYMEGNFHTRVGGTGVGGGTLTGLSTIMTGVSNFTEIVERASLGSRENIDLFVKDIFQGMEAPIEGHLTASNFGNVSIMNNTKLEPNNLLATIQALVGEVITTLSIQFAEQKECEHIIYIGSTLIIRF
;
A
#
# COMPACT_ATOMS: atom_id res chain seq x y z
N MET A 1 -37.52 -2.87 -22.80
CA MET A 1 -37.13 -3.27 -21.44
C MET A 1 -35.60 -3.25 -21.42
N LYS A 2 -34.93 -2.39 -20.63
CA LYS A 2 -33.47 -2.45 -20.50
C LYS A 2 -33.15 -3.70 -19.67
N SER A 3 -32.40 -4.65 -20.24
CA SER A 3 -31.84 -5.78 -19.50
C SER A 3 -30.76 -5.26 -18.55
N ILE A 4 -30.77 -5.72 -17.30
CA ILE A 4 -29.68 -5.48 -16.35
C ILE A 4 -28.69 -6.62 -16.52
N GLU A 5 -27.47 -6.30 -16.94
CA GLU A 5 -26.38 -7.27 -17.02
C GLU A 5 -25.49 -7.12 -15.79
N TYR A 6 -25.23 -8.24 -15.11
CA TYR A 6 -24.32 -8.30 -13.97
C TYR A 6 -22.93 -8.66 -14.47
N ILE A 7 -21.93 -7.91 -14.02
CA ILE A 7 -20.52 -8.18 -14.26
C ILE A 7 -19.82 -8.33 -12.91
N VAL A 8 -18.87 -9.27 -12.82
CA VAL A 8 -18.05 -9.45 -11.62
C VAL A 8 -17.14 -8.23 -11.47
N GLU A 9 -17.00 -7.72 -10.24
CA GLU A 9 -16.20 -6.52 -9.93
C GLU A 9 -14.82 -6.57 -10.57
N PHE A 10 -14.10 -7.69 -10.42
CA PHE A 10 -12.75 -7.84 -10.94
C PHE A 10 -12.68 -7.70 -12.46
N GLU A 11 -13.62 -8.30 -13.17
CA GLU A 11 -13.69 -8.20 -14.63
C GLU A 11 -13.96 -6.75 -15.06
N ALA A 12 -14.88 -6.06 -14.37
CA ALA A 12 -15.16 -4.65 -14.62
C ALA A 12 -13.93 -3.77 -14.33
N THR A 13 -13.22 -4.02 -13.23
CA THR A 13 -11.99 -3.30 -12.85
C THR A 13 -10.92 -3.46 -13.92
N ILE A 14 -10.59 -4.70 -14.34
CA ILE A 14 -9.53 -4.92 -15.32
C ILE A 14 -9.88 -4.29 -16.68
N LYS A 15 -11.14 -4.41 -17.13
CA LYS A 15 -11.61 -3.74 -18.35
C LYS A 15 -11.44 -2.23 -18.27
N GLY A 16 -11.78 -1.63 -17.14
CA GLY A 16 -11.60 -0.19 -16.89
C GLY A 16 -10.13 0.22 -16.90
N VAL A 17 -9.25 -0.53 -16.24
CA VAL A 17 -7.80 -0.28 -16.22
C VAL A 17 -7.23 -0.32 -17.63
N LYS A 18 -7.53 -1.36 -18.41
CA LYS A 18 -7.06 -1.48 -19.80
C LYS A 18 -7.53 -0.30 -20.64
N TYR A 19 -8.81 0.05 -20.55
CA TYR A 19 -9.36 1.19 -21.26
C TYR A 19 -8.62 2.49 -20.92
N LEU A 20 -8.39 2.77 -19.63
CA LEU A 20 -7.69 3.98 -19.20
C LEU A 20 -6.22 4.01 -19.66
N LEU A 21 -5.51 2.89 -19.56
CA LEU A 21 -4.14 2.77 -20.05
C LEU A 21 -4.05 3.03 -21.56
N GLU A 22 -4.98 2.46 -22.33
CA GLU A 22 -5.05 2.69 -23.78
C GLU A 22 -5.33 4.17 -24.11
N GLN A 23 -6.20 4.84 -23.35
CA GLN A 23 -6.47 6.28 -23.52
C GLN A 23 -5.24 7.14 -23.20
N GLU A 24 -4.41 6.72 -22.25
CA GLU A 24 -3.16 7.41 -21.87
C GLU A 24 -1.96 7.01 -22.76
N GLY A 25 -2.15 6.12 -23.74
CA GLY A 25 -1.10 5.69 -24.66
C GLY A 25 -0.14 4.64 -24.07
N HIS A 26 -0.51 4.00 -22.96
CA HIS A 26 0.23 2.90 -22.36
C HIS A 26 -0.18 1.57 -22.97
N GLN A 27 0.79 0.83 -23.53
CA GLN A 27 0.61 -0.54 -24.00
C GLN A 27 1.40 -1.49 -23.11
N LEU A 28 0.71 -2.12 -22.17
CA LEU A 28 1.32 -3.05 -21.22
C LEU A 28 0.72 -4.45 -21.44
N ASP A 29 1.53 -5.38 -21.94
CA ASP A 29 1.09 -6.74 -22.21
C ASP A 29 1.00 -7.58 -20.93
N LYS A 30 1.94 -7.40 -20.00
CA LYS A 30 1.98 -8.07 -18.70
C LYS A 30 2.01 -7.04 -17.59
N SER A 31 1.11 -7.16 -16.61
CA SER A 31 1.10 -6.28 -15.45
C SER A 31 0.52 -6.94 -14.22
N ILE A 32 1.06 -6.59 -13.05
CA ILE A 32 0.34 -6.73 -11.80
C ILE A 32 -0.59 -5.52 -11.64
N ILE A 33 -1.83 -5.77 -11.26
CA ILE A 33 -2.83 -4.74 -10.96
C ILE A 33 -3.20 -4.88 -9.49
N THR A 34 -2.78 -3.90 -8.70
CA THR A 34 -2.99 -3.84 -7.25
C THR A 34 -4.08 -2.83 -6.95
N ASN A 35 -5.27 -3.34 -6.63
CA ASN A 35 -6.44 -2.53 -6.29
C ASN A 35 -6.52 -2.31 -4.77
N ILE A 36 -6.30 -1.06 -4.35
CA ILE A 36 -6.22 -0.63 -2.95
C ILE A 36 -7.53 0.08 -2.54
N GLY A 37 -8.47 -0.70 -2.03
CA GLY A 37 -9.72 -0.23 -1.42
C GLY A 37 -9.66 -0.34 0.10
N THR A 38 -10.76 -0.82 0.71
CA THR A 38 -10.80 -1.12 2.16
C THR A 38 -9.71 -2.12 2.55
N GLY A 39 -9.55 -3.18 1.75
CA GLY A 39 -8.36 -4.04 1.72
C GLY A 39 -7.70 -3.97 0.34
N THR A 40 -6.75 -4.86 0.07
CA THR A 40 -6.00 -4.87 -1.19
C THR A 40 -6.18 -6.18 -1.94
N SER A 41 -6.52 -6.11 -3.23
CA SER A 41 -6.66 -7.27 -4.12
C SER A 41 -5.67 -7.15 -5.27
N ILE A 42 -4.91 -8.22 -5.54
CA ILE A 42 -3.80 -8.22 -6.50
C ILE A 42 -4.11 -9.20 -7.63
N HIS A 43 -4.01 -8.70 -8.86
CA HIS A 43 -4.32 -9.43 -10.08
C HIS A 43 -3.13 -9.44 -11.01
N TYR A 44 -3.02 -10.49 -11.80
CA TYR A 44 -2.12 -10.55 -12.94
C TYR A 44 -2.94 -10.40 -14.22
N MET A 45 -2.45 -9.58 -15.14
CA MET A 45 -3.00 -9.39 -16.47
C MET A 45 -1.95 -9.79 -17.51
N GLU A 46 -2.39 -10.54 -18.53
CA GLU A 46 -1.60 -10.90 -19.71
C GLU A 46 -2.47 -10.79 -20.96
N GLY A 47 -2.26 -9.75 -21.76
CA GLY A 47 -3.14 -9.44 -22.88
C GLY A 47 -4.59 -9.31 -22.42
N ASN A 48 -5.49 -10.19 -22.88
CA ASN A 48 -6.90 -10.21 -22.47
C ASN A 48 -7.20 -11.16 -21.30
N PHE A 49 -6.21 -11.95 -20.88
CA PHE A 49 -6.33 -12.83 -19.73
C PHE A 49 -6.08 -12.05 -18.44
N HIS A 50 -6.85 -12.35 -17.40
CA HIS A 50 -6.57 -11.86 -16.06
C HIS A 50 -6.94 -12.90 -15.01
N THR A 51 -6.24 -12.88 -13.88
CA THR A 51 -6.54 -13.73 -12.74
C THR A 51 -6.14 -13.06 -11.43
N ARG A 52 -6.88 -13.34 -10.35
CA ARG A 52 -6.50 -12.88 -9.02
C ARG A 52 -5.38 -13.77 -8.49
N VAL A 53 -4.22 -13.18 -8.22
CA VAL A 53 -3.04 -13.90 -7.72
C VAL A 53 -2.93 -13.83 -6.20
N GLY A 54 -3.55 -12.83 -5.57
CA GLY A 54 -3.54 -12.70 -4.12
C GLY A 54 -4.23 -11.46 -3.60
N GLY A 55 -3.91 -11.10 -2.37
CA GLY A 55 -4.41 -9.92 -1.70
C GLY A 55 -4.11 -9.94 -0.20
N THR A 56 -4.42 -8.85 0.47
CA THR A 56 -4.22 -8.67 1.91
C THR A 56 -5.36 -7.84 2.50
N GLY A 57 -5.64 -8.05 3.78
CA GLY A 57 -6.55 -7.18 4.54
C GLY A 57 -5.98 -5.78 4.79
N VAL A 58 -4.69 -5.57 4.49
CA VAL A 58 -4.01 -4.28 4.61
C VAL A 58 -4.38 -3.37 3.44
N GLY A 59 -5.04 -2.24 3.73
CA GLY A 59 -5.50 -1.25 2.76
C GLY A 59 -5.96 0.04 3.41
N GLY A 60 -6.82 0.80 2.74
CA GLY A 60 -7.36 2.06 3.27
C GLY A 60 -8.18 1.87 4.55
N GLY A 61 -8.86 0.73 4.70
CA GLY A 61 -9.59 0.39 5.93
C GLY A 61 -8.65 0.20 7.12
N THR A 62 -7.48 -0.41 6.88
CA THR A 62 -6.43 -0.55 7.90
C THR A 62 -5.84 0.80 8.27
N LEU A 63 -5.53 1.65 7.28
CA LEU A 63 -5.01 3.00 7.50
C LEU A 63 -5.97 3.81 8.39
N THR A 64 -7.23 3.92 8.00
CA THR A 64 -8.23 4.69 8.74
C THR A 64 -8.54 4.07 10.10
N GLY A 65 -8.70 2.74 10.16
CA GLY A 65 -9.05 2.02 11.39
C GLY A 65 -7.97 2.15 12.46
N LEU A 66 -6.70 1.87 12.12
CA LEU A 66 -5.59 2.00 13.05
C LEU A 66 -5.36 3.46 13.44
N SER A 67 -5.47 4.39 12.50
CA SER A 67 -5.34 5.83 12.79
C SER A 67 -6.37 6.27 13.83
N THR A 68 -7.62 5.83 13.68
CA THR A 68 -8.70 6.14 14.61
C THR A 68 -8.42 5.56 15.99
N ILE A 69 -8.02 4.29 16.07
CA ILE A 69 -7.75 3.61 17.35
C ILE A 69 -6.58 4.26 18.09
N MET A 70 -5.51 4.61 17.39
CA MET A 70 -4.25 5.05 18.01
C MET A 70 -4.21 6.55 18.30
N THR A 71 -4.94 7.36 17.53
CA THR A 71 -4.84 8.83 17.60
C THR A 71 -6.18 9.55 17.75
N GLY A 72 -7.29 8.83 17.56
CA GLY A 72 -8.64 9.41 17.48
C GLY A 72 -8.99 10.04 16.13
N VAL A 73 -8.05 10.10 15.17
CA VAL A 73 -8.26 10.72 13.86
C VAL A 73 -8.87 9.70 12.90
N SER A 74 -10.04 10.02 12.35
CA SER A 74 -10.81 9.13 11.46
C SER A 74 -11.05 9.69 10.05
N ASN A 75 -10.85 10.99 9.85
CA ASN A 75 -10.98 11.59 8.53
C ASN A 75 -9.77 11.23 7.66
N PHE A 76 -10.00 10.61 6.50
CA PHE A 76 -8.92 10.15 5.63
C PHE A 76 -7.99 11.27 5.17
N THR A 77 -8.53 12.41 4.75
CA THR A 77 -7.72 13.56 4.32
C THR A 77 -6.86 14.09 5.46
N GLU A 78 -7.44 14.24 6.66
CA GLU A 78 -6.69 14.67 7.85
C GLU A 78 -5.59 13.67 8.22
N ILE A 79 -5.86 12.36 8.12
CA ILE A 79 -4.85 11.31 8.35
C ILE A 79 -3.63 11.53 7.45
N VAL A 80 -3.86 11.69 6.15
CA VAL A 80 -2.79 11.85 5.17
C VAL A 80 -2.01 13.15 5.37
N GLU A 81 -2.72 14.26 5.60
CA GLU A 81 -2.08 15.56 5.87
C GLU A 81 -1.20 15.50 7.11
N ARG A 82 -1.70 14.92 8.21
CA ARG A 82 -0.94 14.82 9.46
C ARG A 82 0.19 13.80 9.40
N ALA A 83 -0.01 12.70 8.67
CA ALA A 83 1.05 11.74 8.40
C ALA A 83 2.23 12.39 7.65
N SER A 84 1.96 13.31 6.72
CA SER A 84 3.02 14.05 6.01
C SER A 84 3.90 14.93 6.90
N LEU A 85 3.41 15.29 8.10
CA LEU A 85 4.11 16.08 9.11
C LEU A 85 4.78 15.20 10.17
N GLY A 86 4.63 13.88 10.10
CA GLY A 86 5.17 12.92 11.06
C GLY A 86 6.55 12.40 10.68
N SER A 87 7.27 11.89 11.69
CA SER A 87 8.53 11.16 11.51
C SER A 87 8.42 9.75 12.05
N ARG A 88 9.01 8.80 11.31
CA ARG A 88 9.02 7.36 11.63
C ARG A 88 10.24 6.94 12.43
N GLU A 89 11.29 7.77 12.50
CA GLU A 89 12.61 7.47 13.09
C GLU A 89 12.56 6.92 14.52
N ASN A 90 11.59 7.36 15.32
CA ASN A 90 11.46 6.96 16.73
C ASN A 90 10.43 5.85 16.96
N ILE A 91 9.82 5.30 15.90
CA ILE A 91 8.74 4.30 16.03
C ILE A 91 9.13 3.03 15.29
N ASP A 92 9.53 3.19 14.03
CA ASP A 92 10.04 2.08 13.24
C ASP A 92 11.45 1.70 13.69
N LEU A 93 11.75 0.42 13.54
CA LEU A 93 13.11 -0.10 13.61
C LEU A 93 13.63 -0.23 12.18
N PHE A 94 14.67 0.52 11.84
CA PHE A 94 15.31 0.45 10.53
C PHE A 94 16.51 -0.51 10.55
N VAL A 95 16.93 -0.97 9.37
CA VAL A 95 18.10 -1.85 9.24
C VAL A 95 19.35 -1.22 9.87
N LYS A 96 19.59 0.08 9.67
CA LYS A 96 20.72 0.81 10.27
C LYS A 96 20.79 0.68 11.81
N ASP A 97 19.63 0.57 12.47
CA ASP A 97 19.53 0.51 13.93
C ASP A 97 19.93 -0.87 14.47
N ILE A 98 19.77 -1.92 13.66
CA ILE A 98 20.20 -3.29 13.98
C ILE A 98 21.73 -3.41 13.84
N PHE A 99 22.28 -2.81 12.79
CA PHE A 99 23.71 -2.93 12.47
C PHE A 99 24.61 -1.94 13.22
N GLN A 100 24.06 -0.95 13.94
CA GLN A 100 24.76 -0.06 14.89
C GLN A 100 26.10 0.52 14.36
N GLY A 101 26.15 0.90 13.09
CA GLY A 101 27.35 1.47 12.45
C GLY A 101 28.26 0.47 11.72
N MET A 102 27.90 -0.81 11.71
CA MET A 102 28.47 -1.80 10.77
C MET A 102 27.83 -1.65 9.38
N GLU A 103 28.56 -2.07 8.35
CA GLU A 103 28.03 -2.09 6.98
C GLU A 103 26.91 -3.13 6.87
N ALA A 104 25.71 -2.67 6.52
CA ALA A 104 24.54 -3.53 6.36
C ALA A 104 24.55 -4.18 4.95
N PRO A 105 24.06 -5.42 4.82
CA PRO A 105 24.00 -6.12 3.52
C PRO A 105 22.93 -5.55 2.58
N ILE A 106 22.06 -4.69 3.10
CA ILE A 106 20.98 -4.00 2.38
C ILE A 106 20.92 -2.55 2.85
N GLU A 107 20.15 -1.73 2.14
CA GLU A 107 20.08 -0.30 2.41
C GLU A 107 19.58 0.00 3.84
N GLY A 108 20.33 0.81 4.59
CA GLY A 108 20.11 1.02 6.02
C GLY A 108 18.80 1.71 6.38
N HIS A 109 18.18 2.44 5.45
CA HIS A 109 16.90 3.12 5.67
C HIS A 109 15.69 2.21 5.42
N LEU A 110 15.90 0.97 4.97
CA LEU A 110 14.82 -0.01 4.85
C LEU A 110 14.27 -0.34 6.23
N THR A 111 12.95 -0.48 6.32
CA THR A 111 12.28 -0.93 7.52
C THR A 111 12.69 -2.37 7.83
N ALA A 112 13.21 -2.61 9.03
CA ALA A 112 13.41 -3.96 9.54
C ALA A 112 12.16 -4.45 10.30
N SER A 113 11.53 -3.56 11.07
CA SER A 113 10.24 -3.83 11.72
C SER A 113 9.45 -2.55 11.91
N ASN A 114 8.27 -2.45 11.30
CA ASN A 114 7.36 -1.36 11.62
C ASN A 114 6.98 -1.40 13.11
N PHE A 115 6.91 -0.25 13.77
CA PHE A 115 6.66 -0.12 15.23
C PHE A 115 7.67 -0.85 16.14
N GLY A 116 8.76 -1.39 15.62
CA GLY A 116 9.69 -2.24 16.38
C GLY A 116 10.40 -1.50 17.52
N ASN A 117 10.66 -0.21 17.33
CA ASN A 117 11.41 0.61 18.28
C ASN A 117 10.58 0.96 19.53
N VAL A 118 9.25 0.92 19.45
CA VAL A 118 8.34 1.23 20.57
C VAL A 118 8.59 0.34 21.78
N SER A 119 8.91 -0.94 21.56
CA SER A 119 9.20 -1.90 22.64
C SER A 119 10.53 -1.64 23.37
N ILE A 120 11.44 -0.92 22.71
CA ILE A 120 12.78 -0.59 23.20
C ILE A 120 12.76 0.76 23.93
N MET A 121 11.87 1.66 23.51
CA MET A 121 11.68 2.97 24.14
C MET A 121 10.96 2.86 25.48
N ASN A 122 11.65 3.24 26.55
CA ASN A 122 11.03 3.33 27.87
C ASN A 122 10.07 4.53 27.93
N ASN A 123 8.76 4.23 27.92
CA ASN A 123 7.69 5.12 28.38
C ASN A 123 7.65 6.51 27.71
N THR A 124 7.92 6.58 26.41
CA THR A 124 7.86 7.84 25.64
C THR A 124 6.45 8.07 25.11
N LYS A 125 5.88 9.25 25.36
CA LYS A 125 4.62 9.66 24.74
C LYS A 125 4.85 9.80 23.24
N LEU A 126 4.17 8.96 22.45
CA LEU A 126 4.30 8.98 20.99
C LEU A 126 3.46 10.12 20.42
N GLU A 127 4.09 10.95 19.58
CA GLU A 127 3.40 12.05 18.88
C GLU A 127 2.40 11.48 17.86
N PRO A 128 1.13 11.95 17.84
CA PRO A 128 0.11 11.40 16.94
C PRO A 128 0.50 11.42 15.46
N ASN A 129 1.16 12.47 14.98
CA ASN A 129 1.57 12.56 13.58
C ASN A 129 2.60 11.49 13.21
N ASN A 130 3.50 11.15 14.14
CA ASN A 130 4.48 10.07 13.95
C ASN A 130 3.77 8.71 13.85
N LEU A 131 2.73 8.48 14.65
CA LEU A 131 1.90 7.28 14.57
C LEU A 131 1.21 7.18 13.21
N LEU A 132 0.58 8.26 12.75
CA LEU A 132 -0.08 8.30 11.44
C LEU A 132 0.89 8.03 10.28
N ALA A 133 2.07 8.67 10.31
CA ALA A 133 3.13 8.42 9.33
C ALA A 133 3.57 6.96 9.30
N THR A 134 3.69 6.34 10.48
CA THR A 134 4.11 4.95 10.62
C THR A 134 3.03 3.97 10.13
N ILE A 135 1.76 4.24 10.44
CA ILE A 135 0.62 3.43 9.94
C ILE A 135 0.57 3.52 8.40
N GLN A 136 0.70 4.72 7.84
CA GLN A 136 0.71 4.91 6.38
C GLN A 136 1.86 4.15 5.72
N ALA A 137 3.06 4.19 6.32
CA ALA A 137 4.20 3.45 5.83
C ALA A 137 4.01 1.93 5.88
N LEU A 138 3.54 1.38 7.01
CA LEU A 138 3.22 -0.04 7.15
C LEU A 138 2.27 -0.50 6.02
N VAL A 139 1.20 0.28 5.77
CA VAL A 139 0.22 -0.04 4.73
C VAL A 139 0.89 -0.05 3.35
N GLY A 140 1.64 1.00 3.02
CA GLY A 140 2.33 1.11 1.74
C GLY A 140 3.39 0.01 1.52
N GLU A 141 4.19 -0.28 2.54
CA GLU A 141 5.28 -1.27 2.50
C GLU A 141 4.73 -2.68 2.30
N VAL A 142 3.67 -3.08 3.02
CA VAL A 142 3.04 -4.39 2.85
C VAL A 142 2.45 -4.55 1.44
N ILE A 143 1.70 -3.55 0.97
CA ILE A 143 1.06 -3.58 -0.34
C ILE A 143 2.12 -3.67 -1.45
N THR A 144 3.16 -2.86 -1.35
CA THR A 144 4.23 -2.80 -2.36
C THR A 144 5.05 -4.09 -2.37
N THR A 145 5.43 -4.60 -1.19
CA THR A 145 6.19 -5.86 -1.07
C THR A 145 5.43 -7.02 -1.70
N LEU A 146 4.14 -7.18 -1.40
CA LEU A 146 3.32 -8.23 -2.02
C LEU A 146 3.20 -8.05 -3.53
N SER A 147 3.02 -6.82 -4.00
CA SER A 147 2.89 -6.55 -5.44
C SER A 147 4.18 -6.88 -6.19
N ILE A 148 5.34 -6.56 -5.63
CA ILE A 148 6.66 -6.92 -6.17
C ILE A 148 6.84 -8.43 -6.20
N GLN A 149 6.53 -9.14 -5.11
CA GLN A 149 6.64 -10.61 -5.06
C GLN A 149 5.79 -11.30 -6.13
N PHE A 150 4.56 -10.82 -6.35
CA PHE A 150 3.72 -11.34 -7.44
C PHE A 150 4.25 -10.96 -8.82
N ALA A 151 4.83 -9.77 -8.99
CA ALA A 151 5.44 -9.35 -10.24
C ALA A 151 6.65 -10.23 -10.58
N GLU A 152 7.52 -10.50 -9.62
CA GLU A 152 8.66 -11.42 -9.76
C GLU A 152 8.18 -12.85 -10.09
N GLN A 153 7.19 -13.37 -9.35
CA GLN A 153 6.64 -14.71 -9.61
C GLN A 153 6.02 -14.85 -11.00
N LYS A 154 5.51 -13.76 -11.57
CA LYS A 154 4.85 -13.72 -12.88
C LYS A 154 5.76 -13.21 -14.01
N GLU A 155 7.05 -12.97 -13.72
CA GLU A 155 8.01 -12.44 -14.69
C GLU A 155 7.47 -11.17 -15.36
N CYS A 156 6.97 -10.25 -14.53
CA CYS A 156 6.29 -9.05 -14.95
C CYS A 156 7.03 -7.81 -14.44
N GLU A 157 7.32 -6.87 -15.32
CA GLU A 157 8.07 -5.64 -14.98
C GLU A 157 7.18 -4.51 -14.49
N HIS A 158 5.87 -4.57 -14.77
CA HIS A 158 4.94 -3.48 -14.50
C HIS A 158 3.98 -3.80 -13.36
N ILE A 159 3.83 -2.83 -12.45
CA ILE A 159 2.83 -2.85 -11.38
C ILE A 159 1.98 -1.59 -11.52
N ILE A 160 0.67 -1.77 -11.62
CA ILE A 160 -0.32 -0.71 -11.73
C ILE A 160 -1.08 -0.65 -10.40
N TYR A 161 -0.95 0.48 -9.70
CA TYR A 161 -1.69 0.72 -8.47
C TYR A 161 -2.95 1.53 -8.77
N ILE A 162 -4.09 1.03 -8.30
CA ILE A 162 -5.40 1.71 -8.43
C ILE A 162 -6.13 1.71 -7.10
N GLY A 163 -7.27 2.40 -7.05
CA GLY A 163 -8.18 2.39 -5.91
C GLY A 163 -8.25 3.74 -5.21
N SER A 164 -9.36 3.97 -4.51
CA SER A 164 -9.66 5.26 -3.88
C SER A 164 -8.69 5.65 -2.78
N THR A 165 -7.99 4.69 -2.17
CA THR A 165 -6.96 4.94 -1.14
C THR A 165 -5.80 5.78 -1.68
N LEU A 166 -5.59 5.79 -3.01
CA LEU A 166 -4.53 6.59 -3.66
C LEU A 166 -4.98 8.02 -3.99
N ILE A 167 -6.29 8.30 -3.93
CA ILE A 167 -6.84 9.58 -4.37
C ILE A 167 -6.95 10.52 -3.17
N ILE A 168 -5.98 11.43 -3.04
CA ILE A 168 -6.12 12.63 -2.22
C ILE A 168 -6.81 13.67 -3.11
N ARG A 169 -8.10 13.95 -2.87
CA ARG A 169 -8.75 15.10 -3.49
C ARG A 169 -8.32 16.36 -2.73
N PHE A 170 -7.47 17.16 -3.38
CA PHE A 170 -7.26 18.56 -3.03
C PHE A 170 -8.40 19.43 -3.56
#